data_AF-A0A2V5WY66-F1
#
_entry.id   AF-A0A2V5WY66-F1
#
_cell.length_a   1.000
_cell.length_b   1.000
_cell.length_c   1.000
_cell.angle_alpha   90.00
_cell.angle_beta   90.00
_cell.angle_gamma   90.00
#
_symmetry.space_group_name_H-M   'P 1'
#
loop_
_entity.id
_entity.type
_entity.pdbx_description
1 polymer ?
#
loop_
_entity_poly.entity_id
_entity_poly.type
_entity_poly.pdbx_seq_one_letter_code
_entity_poly.pdbx_strand_id
1 'polypeptide(L)'
;AFRDRKFKGTVTEIANSPKDSGLGSGGGGGQSQEATKFEVRIRVDEQENFRPGMSVTSEIETRYRTNVLSVPIQSVTTRLPKEPSGKDATTNTVTLAENTSGSVMAADAAPASGTSTNKADKKRSEAPKPVEVVFLEEVDHARMVPVKRGIADDSYVEIVEGLKEGQEVVSGGYKAISRELEDSKKIRKGKPEGDKEKEKK
;
A
#
# COMPACT_ATOMS: atom_id res chain seq x y z
N ALA A 1 -31.97 -14.24 -20.97
CA ALA A 1 -30.68 -13.77 -20.43
C ALA A 1 -29.61 -14.77 -20.86
N PHE A 2 -28.51 -14.31 -21.45
CA PHE A 2 -27.38 -15.19 -21.75
C PHE A 2 -26.76 -15.63 -20.42
N ARG A 3 -26.89 -16.90 -20.05
CA ARG A 3 -26.28 -17.46 -18.84
C ARG A 3 -24.83 -17.81 -19.15
N ASP A 4 -23.92 -17.39 -18.27
CA ASP A 4 -22.49 -17.74 -18.25
C ASP A 4 -21.68 -17.42 -19.53
N ARG A 5 -22.14 -16.46 -20.35
CA ARG A 5 -21.36 -15.95 -21.48
C ARG A 5 -20.57 -14.71 -21.08
N LYS A 6 -19.27 -14.71 -21.38
CA LYS A 6 -18.40 -13.53 -21.30
C LYS A 6 -18.32 -12.90 -22.67
N PHE A 7 -18.41 -11.58 -22.71
CA PHE A 7 -18.30 -10.79 -23.94
C PHE A 7 -17.11 -9.86 -23.82
N LYS A 8 -16.33 -9.73 -24.90
CA LYS A 8 -15.26 -8.74 -24.97
C LYS A 8 -15.84 -7.37 -25.36
N GLY A 9 -15.32 -6.33 -24.76
CA GLY A 9 -15.70 -4.97 -25.08
C GLY A 9 -14.58 -3.99 -24.78
N THR A 10 -14.64 -2.85 -25.46
CA THR A 10 -13.71 -1.74 -25.31
C THR A 10 -14.41 -0.58 -24.62
N VAL A 11 -13.78 0.01 -23.61
CA VAL A 11 -14.27 1.23 -22.96
C VAL A 11 -14.14 2.39 -23.94
N THR A 12 -15.24 3.04 -24.30
CA THR A 12 -15.24 4.12 -25.30
C THR A 12 -15.35 5.50 -24.67
N GLU A 13 -16.11 5.63 -23.58
CA GLU A 13 -16.34 6.91 -22.92
C GLU A 13 -16.32 6.74 -21.40
N ILE A 14 -15.67 7.69 -20.72
CA ILE A 14 -15.65 7.81 -19.26
C ILE A 14 -16.14 9.21 -18.95
N ALA A 15 -17.18 9.32 -18.12
CA ALA A 15 -17.69 10.62 -17.70
C ALA A 15 -16.62 11.39 -16.89
N ASN A 16 -16.42 12.66 -17.24
CA ASN A 16 -15.49 13.54 -16.52
C ASN A 16 -16.09 14.12 -15.22
N SER A 17 -17.41 14.00 -15.04
CA SER A 17 -18.14 14.42 -13.84
C SER A 17 -18.85 13.23 -13.21
N PRO A 18 -18.87 13.13 -11.87
CA PRO A 18 -19.60 12.08 -11.21
C PRO A 18 -21.10 12.26 -11.36
N LYS A 19 -21.83 11.15 -11.35
CA LYS A 19 -23.28 11.12 -11.29
C LYS A 19 -23.69 11.29 -9.84
N ASP A 20 -23.76 12.53 -9.39
CA ASP A 20 -24.31 12.86 -8.08
C ASP A 20 -25.81 12.53 -8.11
N SER A 21 -26.21 11.55 -7.30
CA SER A 21 -27.61 11.20 -7.06
C SER A 21 -28.36 12.28 -6.26
N GLY A 22 -27.66 13.32 -5.78
CA GLY A 22 -28.15 14.32 -4.85
C GLY A 22 -28.80 15.59 -5.42
N LEU A 23 -28.91 15.77 -6.74
CA LEU A 23 -29.53 16.99 -7.29
C LEU A 23 -31.03 16.83 -7.55
N GLY A 24 -31.78 16.57 -6.48
CA GLY A 24 -33.23 16.72 -6.41
C GLY A 24 -33.59 18.02 -5.68
N SER A 25 -34.14 19.00 -6.40
CA SER A 25 -34.69 20.21 -5.79
C SER A 25 -35.84 19.85 -4.84
N GLY A 26 -35.72 20.20 -3.57
CA GLY A 26 -36.84 20.24 -2.64
C GLY A 26 -36.64 19.48 -1.33
N GLY A 27 -36.16 20.21 -0.32
CA GLY A 27 -36.57 20.04 1.09
C GLY A 27 -36.22 18.74 1.81
N GLY A 28 -35.26 18.85 2.74
CA GLY A 28 -35.32 18.09 4.00
C GLY A 28 -34.32 16.94 4.17
N GLY A 29 -33.22 17.24 4.87
CA GLY A 29 -32.66 16.39 5.94
C GLY A 29 -32.19 14.98 5.57
N GLY A 30 -30.97 14.87 5.06
CA GLY A 30 -30.26 13.58 4.98
C GLY A 30 -29.10 13.62 3.99
N GLN A 31 -27.99 14.28 4.35
CA GLN A 31 -26.75 14.21 3.58
C GLN A 31 -26.10 12.84 3.82
N SER A 32 -26.57 11.80 3.11
CA SER A 32 -25.79 10.58 2.98
C SER A 32 -24.69 10.82 1.96
N GLN A 33 -23.44 10.79 2.41
CA GLN A 33 -22.27 10.78 1.53
C GLN A 33 -22.25 9.45 0.76
N GLU A 34 -22.86 9.44 -0.42
CA GLU A 34 -22.79 8.32 -1.33
C GLU A 34 -21.41 8.31 -2.02
N ALA A 35 -20.88 7.12 -2.31
CA ALA A 35 -19.64 6.98 -3.06
C ALA A 35 -19.77 7.65 -4.44
N THR A 36 -18.73 8.40 -4.83
CA THR A 36 -18.67 9.09 -6.12
C THR A 36 -18.69 8.08 -7.27
N LYS A 37 -19.81 8.01 -8.00
CA LYS A 37 -20.00 7.11 -9.15
C LYS A 37 -19.75 7.85 -10.46
N PHE A 38 -19.01 7.24 -11.39
CA PHE A 38 -18.80 7.76 -12.74
C PHE A 38 -19.50 6.85 -13.76
N GLU A 39 -20.15 7.47 -14.75
CA GLU A 39 -20.76 6.71 -15.86
C GLU A 39 -19.66 6.30 -16.85
N VAL A 40 -19.58 4.99 -17.12
CA VAL A 40 -18.65 4.42 -18.09
C VAL A 40 -19.45 3.73 -19.18
N ARG A 41 -19.14 4.04 -20.44
CA ARG A 41 -19.76 3.39 -21.60
C ARG A 41 -18.77 2.42 -22.22
N ILE A 42 -19.23 1.17 -22.34
CA ILE A 42 -18.46 0.07 -22.90
C ILE A 42 -19.14 -0.34 -24.20
N ARG A 43 -18.37 -0.38 -25.28
CA ARG A 43 -18.80 -0.95 -26.56
C ARG A 43 -18.46 -2.44 -26.54
N VAL A 44 -19.47 -3.28 -26.68
CA VAL A 44 -19.28 -4.74 -26.84
C VAL A 44 -18.95 -5.01 -28.30
N ASP A 45 -17.88 -5.76 -28.55
CA ASP A 45 -17.40 -6.04 -29.91
C ASP A 45 -18.20 -7.14 -30.62
N GLU A 46 -18.82 -8.03 -29.83
CA GLU A 46 -19.68 -9.10 -30.34
C GLU A 46 -21.08 -8.59 -30.67
N GLN A 47 -21.52 -8.84 -31.90
CA GLN A 47 -22.84 -8.46 -32.37
C GLN A 47 -23.89 -9.49 -31.93
N GLU A 48 -24.30 -9.37 -30.67
CA GLU A 48 -25.37 -10.17 -30.07
C GLU A 48 -26.58 -9.29 -29.73
N ASN A 49 -27.77 -9.89 -29.72
CA ASN A 49 -29.01 -9.16 -29.47
C ASN A 49 -29.20 -8.90 -27.96
N PHE A 50 -28.49 -7.91 -27.43
CA PHE A 50 -28.75 -7.36 -26.09
C PHE A 50 -30.12 -6.68 -26.07
N ARG A 51 -30.99 -7.08 -25.14
CA ARG A 51 -32.27 -6.39 -24.93
C ARG A 51 -32.10 -5.33 -23.85
N PRO A 52 -32.70 -4.13 -24.01
CA PRO A 52 -32.77 -3.15 -22.94
C PRO A 52 -33.35 -3.78 -21.65
N GLY A 53 -32.74 -3.48 -20.51
CA GLY A 53 -33.14 -4.03 -19.21
C GLY A 53 -32.36 -5.27 -18.75
N MET A 54 -31.39 -5.76 -19.52
CA MET A 54 -30.44 -6.77 -19.04
C MET A 54 -29.40 -6.15 -18.10
N SER A 55 -29.22 -6.72 -16.92
CA SER A 55 -28.11 -6.39 -16.01
C SER A 55 -26.89 -7.22 -16.36
N VAL A 56 -25.71 -6.61 -16.28
CA VAL A 56 -24.41 -7.26 -16.51
C VAL A 56 -23.44 -6.89 -15.40
N THR A 57 -22.58 -7.82 -15.01
CA THR A 57 -21.38 -7.52 -14.20
C THR A 57 -20.23 -7.37 -15.17
N SER A 58 -19.52 -6.24 -15.10
CA SER A 58 -18.37 -5.95 -15.97
C SER A 58 -17.11 -5.95 -15.13
N GLU A 59 -16.05 -6.58 -15.66
CA GLU A 59 -14.69 -6.51 -15.13
C GLU A 59 -13.86 -5.66 -16.08
N ILE A 60 -13.19 -4.63 -15.57
CA ILE A 60 -12.46 -3.65 -16.39
C ILE A 60 -10.98 -3.74 -16.03
N GLU A 61 -10.18 -4.20 -16.99
CA GLU A 61 -8.73 -4.20 -16.88
C GLU A 61 -8.18 -2.80 -17.19
N THR A 62 -7.60 -2.13 -16.19
CA THR A 62 -7.07 -0.76 -16.35
C THR A 62 -5.61 -0.73 -16.77
N ARG A 63 -4.83 -1.73 -16.34
CA ARG A 63 -3.40 -1.84 -16.65
C ARG A 63 -2.98 -3.30 -16.51
N TYR A 64 -2.19 -3.77 -17.46
CA TYR A 64 -1.51 -5.07 -17.37
C TYR A 64 -0.02 -4.89 -17.62
N ARG A 65 0.79 -5.77 -17.04
CA ARG A 65 2.23 -5.88 -17.30
C ARG A 65 2.60 -7.34 -17.42
N THR A 66 3.45 -7.65 -18.38
CA THR A 66 3.97 -9.00 -18.62
C THR A 66 5.41 -9.10 -18.13
N ASN A 67 5.84 -10.32 -17.79
CA ASN A 67 7.21 -10.61 -17.38
C ASN A 67 7.65 -9.79 -16.14
N VAL A 68 6.85 -9.86 -15.08
CA VAL A 68 7.09 -9.16 -13.82
C VAL A 68 7.45 -10.15 -12.71
N LEU A 69 8.24 -9.69 -11.74
CA LEU A 69 8.44 -10.41 -10.49
C LEU A 69 7.18 -10.28 -9.65
N SER A 70 6.41 -11.37 -9.52
CA SER A 70 5.23 -11.41 -8.67
C SER A 70 5.53 -12.13 -7.37
N VAL A 71 5.03 -11.58 -6.27
CA VAL A 71 5.01 -12.24 -4.96
C VAL A 71 3.57 -12.30 -4.44
N PRO A 72 3.19 -13.31 -3.64
CA PRO A 72 1.88 -13.33 -3.01
C PRO A 72 1.68 -12.08 -2.16
N ILE A 73 0.47 -11.51 -2.16
CA ILE A 73 0.13 -10.28 -1.42
C ILE A 73 0.43 -10.40 0.09
N GLN A 74 0.36 -11.63 0.61
CA GLN A 74 0.66 -11.97 2.00
C GLN A 74 2.13 -11.74 2.38
N SER A 75 3.04 -11.70 1.41
CA SER A 75 4.49 -11.60 1.64
C SER A 75 4.99 -10.17 1.82
N VAL A 76 4.19 -9.17 1.43
CA VAL A 76 4.56 -7.76 1.50
C VAL A 76 4.03 -7.15 2.80
N THR A 77 4.88 -6.44 3.54
CA THR A 77 4.46 -5.70 4.72
C THR A 77 5.03 -4.29 4.72
N THR A 78 4.29 -3.35 5.27
CA THR A 78 4.75 -1.96 5.44
C THR A 78 5.28 -1.78 6.86
N ARG A 79 6.52 -1.32 7.00
CA ARG A 79 7.12 -0.97 8.30
C ARG A 79 7.63 0.46 8.27
N LEU A 80 7.55 1.15 9.41
CA LEU A 80 8.29 2.40 9.55
C LEU A 80 9.79 2.05 9.59
N PRO A 81 10.65 2.80 8.87
CA PRO A 81 12.08 2.53 8.84
C PRO A 81 12.63 2.62 10.26
N LYS A 82 13.12 1.50 10.78
CA LYS A 82 14.02 1.48 11.92
C LYS A 82 15.39 1.75 11.35
N GLU A 83 16.00 2.87 11.74
CA GLU A 83 17.39 3.21 11.43
C GLU A 83 18.27 1.96 11.62
N PRO A 84 19.15 1.61 10.67
CA PRO A 84 20.05 0.49 10.84
C PRO A 84 20.98 0.81 12.02
N SER A 85 20.76 0.12 13.14
CA SER A 85 21.69 0.12 14.25
C SER A 85 22.97 -0.62 13.82
N GLY A 86 23.88 0.09 13.16
CA GLY A 86 25.25 -0.35 12.98
C GLY A 86 25.90 -0.43 14.35
N LYS A 87 26.03 -1.65 14.87
CA LYS A 87 26.93 -1.96 16.00
C LYS A 87 28.24 -2.45 15.42
N ASP A 88 29.18 -1.53 15.19
CA ASP A 88 30.59 -1.86 15.31
C ASP A 88 31.04 -1.49 16.71
N ALA A 89 31.39 -2.52 17.47
CA ALA A 89 31.94 -2.42 18.80
C ALA A 89 33.39 -1.93 18.73
N THR A 90 33.70 -0.78 19.31
CA THR A 90 35.02 -0.50 19.91
C THR A 90 34.87 0.53 21.03
N THR A 91 34.87 0.01 22.25
CA THR A 91 35.50 0.52 23.48
C THR A 91 36.02 1.97 23.46
N ASN A 92 35.44 2.85 24.29
CA ASN A 92 36.16 3.43 25.43
C ASN A 92 35.26 4.27 26.33
N THR A 93 35.49 4.06 27.62
CA THR A 93 34.98 4.75 28.81
C THR A 93 35.13 6.28 28.76
N VAL A 94 34.20 7.01 29.40
CA VAL A 94 34.48 7.99 30.49
C VAL A 94 33.22 8.82 30.87
N THR A 95 32.84 8.65 32.14
CA THR A 95 32.23 9.57 33.13
C THR A 95 30.86 10.23 32.92
N LEU A 96 29.98 9.91 33.88
CA LEU A 96 28.93 10.76 34.42
C LEU A 96 29.51 12.08 34.96
N ALA A 97 28.84 13.20 34.71
CA ALA A 97 28.90 14.39 35.54
C ALA A 97 27.54 15.10 35.53
N GLU A 98 27.07 15.37 36.74
CA GLU A 98 25.77 15.93 37.11
C GLU A 98 25.69 17.46 37.00
N ASN A 99 24.44 17.92 37.00
CA ASN A 99 23.90 19.06 37.76
C ASN A 99 24.11 20.53 37.34
N THR A 100 22.94 21.14 37.16
CA THR A 100 22.47 22.36 37.86
C THR A 100 23.03 23.71 37.44
N SER A 101 22.14 24.53 36.88
CA SER A 101 21.79 25.91 37.29
C SER A 101 20.89 26.47 36.18
N GLY A 102 19.69 27.02 36.39
CA GLY A 102 19.23 27.83 37.50
C GLY A 102 18.80 29.19 36.93
N SER A 103 17.48 29.40 36.81
CA SER A 103 16.73 30.67 36.98
C SER A 103 17.27 31.96 36.32
N VAL A 104 16.45 32.63 35.49
CA VAL A 104 15.85 33.95 35.84
C VAL A 104 14.73 34.34 34.86
N MET A 105 13.83 35.20 35.36
CA MET A 105 12.50 35.56 34.88
C MET A 105 12.45 36.69 33.85
N ALA A 106 11.24 36.82 33.26
CA ALA A 106 10.55 38.06 32.84
C ALA A 106 10.95 38.70 31.50
N ALA A 107 10.01 38.75 30.54
CA ALA A 107 9.13 39.91 30.36
C ALA A 107 8.18 39.71 29.16
N ASP A 108 6.99 40.26 29.35
CA ASP A 108 5.83 40.35 28.49
C ASP A 108 6.04 41.20 27.21
N ALA A 109 5.04 41.14 26.32
CA ALA A 109 4.76 41.99 25.15
C ALA A 109 5.18 41.49 23.74
N ALA A 110 4.21 40.85 23.07
CA ALA A 110 3.91 41.13 21.66
C ALA A 110 3.21 42.51 21.55
N PRO A 111 2.92 43.11 20.38
CA PRO A 111 3.06 42.62 19.00
C PRO A 111 3.65 43.67 18.01
N ALA A 112 4.05 43.26 16.80
CA ALA A 112 3.82 44.07 15.60
C ALA A 112 4.25 43.33 14.31
N SER A 113 3.33 43.38 13.37
CA SER A 113 3.43 43.00 11.96
C SER A 113 4.48 43.82 11.20
N GLY A 114 5.12 43.23 10.19
CA GLY A 114 5.87 43.99 9.17
C GLY A 114 7.05 43.27 8.51
N THR A 115 6.76 42.55 7.41
CA THR A 115 7.53 42.50 6.15
C THR A 115 9.08 42.49 6.17
N SER A 116 9.69 41.35 5.78
CA SER A 116 10.56 41.20 4.57
C SER A 116 11.54 40.02 4.66
N THR A 117 11.61 39.24 3.57
CA THR A 117 12.81 38.56 3.02
C THR A 117 13.83 37.90 3.97
N ASN A 118 13.94 36.57 3.96
CA ASN A 118 15.06 35.83 3.36
C ASN A 118 15.08 34.34 3.74
N LYS A 119 15.66 33.57 2.82
CA LYS A 119 16.09 32.17 2.89
C LYS A 119 16.55 31.71 4.28
N ALA A 120 16.15 30.48 4.62
CA ALA A 120 16.99 29.34 4.97
C ALA A 120 16.34 28.48 6.06
N ASP A 121 16.20 27.20 5.73
CA ASP A 121 16.28 26.07 6.65
C ASP A 121 15.44 26.08 7.92
N LYS A 122 14.30 25.40 7.85
CA LYS A 122 13.90 24.51 8.95
C LYS A 122 13.05 23.35 8.44
N LYS A 123 13.77 22.30 8.05
CA LYS A 123 13.41 20.89 8.06
C LYS A 123 12.19 20.63 8.96
N ARG A 124 10.98 20.70 8.37
CA ARG A 124 9.77 20.14 8.99
C ARG A 124 10.03 18.65 9.12
N SER A 125 9.94 18.15 10.35
CA SER A 125 10.04 16.74 10.70
C SER A 125 9.18 15.91 9.75
N GLU A 126 9.83 15.30 8.77
CA GLU A 126 9.21 14.37 7.85
C GLU A 126 8.87 13.14 8.69
N ALA A 127 7.58 12.87 8.89
CA ALA A 127 7.14 11.62 9.49
C ALA A 127 7.80 10.47 8.69
N PRO A 128 8.36 9.43 9.36
CA PRO A 128 9.06 8.37 8.66
C PRO A 128 8.14 7.76 7.62
N LYS A 129 8.50 7.86 6.33
CA LYS A 129 7.70 7.27 5.26
C LYS A 129 7.65 5.77 5.48
N PRO A 130 6.46 5.14 5.53
CA PRO A 130 6.38 3.69 5.63
C PRO A 130 7.09 3.08 4.43
N VAL A 131 8.03 2.17 4.69
CA VAL A 131 8.77 1.44 3.67
C VAL A 131 8.15 0.05 3.54
N GLU A 132 7.96 -0.38 2.31
CA GLU A 132 7.53 -1.73 1.98
C GLU A 132 8.72 -2.67 2.07
N VAL A 133 8.55 -3.78 2.78
CA VAL A 133 9.58 -4.78 2.98
C VAL A 133 9.04 -6.17 2.68
N VAL A 134 9.91 -7.02 2.14
CA VAL A 134 9.69 -8.44 1.90
C VAL A 134 10.78 -9.20 2.64
N PHE A 135 10.44 -10.38 3.14
CA PHE A 135 11.40 -11.26 3.81
C PHE A 135 11.86 -12.35 2.85
N LEU A 136 13.16 -12.42 2.60
CA LEU A 136 13.80 -13.50 1.87
C LEU A 136 14.12 -14.65 2.81
N GLU A 137 13.97 -15.87 2.32
CA GLU A 137 14.41 -17.06 3.03
C GLU A 137 15.90 -17.30 2.75
N GLU A 138 16.73 -17.20 3.79
CA GLU A 138 18.09 -17.72 3.81
C GLU A 138 18.13 -18.93 4.74
N VAL A 139 19.04 -19.88 4.49
CA VAL A 139 19.10 -21.28 5.02
C VAL A 139 18.43 -21.57 6.40
N ASP A 140 18.55 -20.69 7.39
CA ASP A 140 17.89 -20.81 8.70
C ASP A 140 17.21 -19.51 9.18
N HIS A 141 17.30 -18.39 8.44
CA HIS A 141 16.87 -17.06 8.90
C HIS A 141 16.17 -16.25 7.79
N ALA A 142 15.23 -15.41 8.18
CA ALA A 142 14.59 -14.46 7.28
C ALA A 142 15.40 -13.17 7.17
N ARG A 143 15.72 -12.74 5.96
CA ARG A 143 16.37 -11.45 5.69
C ARG A 143 15.36 -10.42 5.23
N MET A 144 15.30 -9.28 5.89
CA MET A 144 14.42 -8.18 5.50
C MET A 144 15.03 -7.39 4.34
N VAL A 145 14.29 -7.26 3.25
CA VAL A 145 14.71 -6.51 2.07
C VAL A 145 13.66 -5.43 1.76
N PRO A 146 14.06 -4.16 1.65
CA PRO A 146 13.15 -3.10 1.21
C PRO A 146 12.84 -3.27 -0.28
N VAL A 147 11.57 -3.12 -0.63
CA VAL A 147 11.08 -3.32 -2.00
C VAL A 147 10.16 -2.19 -2.42
N LYS A 148 9.90 -2.11 -3.71
CA LYS A 148 8.93 -1.18 -4.28
C LYS A 148 7.88 -1.96 -5.05
N ARG A 149 6.63 -1.92 -4.59
CA ARG A 149 5.53 -2.58 -5.30
C ARG A 149 5.06 -1.80 -6.53
N GLY A 150 4.56 -2.54 -7.50
CA GLY A 150 3.92 -2.04 -8.71
C GLY A 150 2.41 -2.29 -8.67
N ILE A 151 1.90 -2.89 -9.74
CA ILE A 151 0.49 -3.29 -9.86
C ILE A 151 0.23 -4.48 -8.95
N ALA A 152 -0.95 -4.54 -8.34
CA ALA A 152 -1.41 -5.68 -7.57
C ALA A 152 -2.75 -6.19 -8.11
N ASP A 153 -2.96 -7.48 -8.00
CA ASP A 153 -4.25 -8.14 -8.18
C ASP A 153 -4.74 -8.67 -6.82
N ASP A 154 -5.78 -9.51 -6.82
CA ASP A 154 -6.39 -10.04 -5.59
C ASP A 154 -5.48 -11.01 -4.81
N SER A 155 -4.49 -11.61 -5.47
CA SER A 155 -3.63 -12.66 -4.89
C SER A 155 -2.14 -12.31 -4.89
N TYR A 156 -1.68 -11.54 -5.87
CA TYR A 156 -0.29 -11.26 -6.16
C TYR A 156 -0.03 -9.77 -6.31
N VAL A 157 1.22 -9.39 -6.08
CA VAL A 157 1.71 -8.03 -6.26
C VAL A 157 3.03 -8.06 -7.04
N GLU A 158 3.13 -7.16 -8.01
CA GLU A 158 4.34 -6.89 -8.77
C GLU A 158 5.38 -6.21 -7.88
N ILE A 159 6.63 -6.66 -7.96
CA ILE A 159 7.78 -5.98 -7.37
C ILE A 159 8.62 -5.38 -8.49
N VAL A 160 8.78 -4.05 -8.45
CA VAL A 160 9.54 -3.28 -9.44
C VAL A 160 11.02 -3.20 -9.07
N GLU A 161 11.32 -3.08 -7.78
CA GLU A 161 12.69 -2.93 -7.26
C GLU A 161 12.84 -3.70 -5.95
N GLY A 162 14.06 -4.23 -5.70
CA GLY A 162 14.44 -4.86 -4.43
C GLY A 162 14.54 -6.38 -4.46
N LEU A 163 14.00 -7.06 -5.48
CA LEU A 163 14.14 -8.52 -5.66
C LEU A 163 14.78 -8.89 -7.00
N LYS A 164 15.35 -10.10 -7.04
CA LYS A 164 15.88 -10.76 -8.24
C LYS A 164 15.13 -12.07 -8.50
N GLU A 165 15.13 -12.51 -9.75
CA GLU A 165 14.60 -13.82 -10.14
C GLU A 165 15.29 -14.96 -9.37
N GLY A 166 14.51 -15.95 -8.93
CA GLY A 166 15.00 -17.14 -8.24
C GLY A 166 15.21 -16.99 -6.72
N GLN A 167 14.88 -15.84 -6.13
CA GLN A 167 14.92 -15.67 -4.67
C GLN A 167 13.67 -16.27 -4.01
N GLU A 168 13.87 -17.07 -2.96
CA GLU A 168 12.78 -17.61 -2.15
C GLU A 168 12.25 -16.52 -1.20
N VAL A 169 10.94 -16.27 -1.26
CA VAL A 169 10.24 -15.27 -0.44
C VAL A 169 9.42 -15.97 0.63
N VAL A 170 9.45 -15.45 1.85
CA VAL A 170 8.65 -15.95 2.96
C VAL A 170 7.20 -15.45 2.81
N SER A 171 6.28 -16.39 2.64
CA SER A 171 4.82 -16.16 2.61
C SER A 171 4.13 -16.80 3.81
N GLY A 172 3.07 -16.19 4.34
CA GLY A 172 2.32 -16.70 5.48
C GLY A 172 1.31 -15.70 6.03
N GLY A 173 0.67 -16.05 7.16
CA GLY A 173 -0.35 -15.19 7.77
C GLY A 173 0.17 -13.79 8.12
N TYR A 174 -0.67 -12.78 7.95
CA TYR A 174 -0.32 -11.36 8.17
C TYR A 174 0.35 -11.10 9.53
N LYS A 175 -0.11 -11.77 10.60
CA LYS A 175 0.47 -11.64 11.94
C LYS A 175 1.92 -12.12 11.99
N ALA A 176 2.23 -13.24 11.33
CA ALA A 176 3.57 -13.79 11.30
C ALA A 176 4.53 -12.83 10.59
N ILE A 177 4.18 -12.33 9.41
CA ILE A 177 5.07 -11.50 8.58
C ILE A 177 5.15 -10.06 9.09
N SER A 178 4.05 -9.47 9.55
CA SER A 178 4.00 -8.07 9.98
C SER A 178 4.46 -7.85 11.42
N ARG A 179 4.19 -8.80 12.34
CA ARG A 179 4.45 -8.61 13.77
C ARG A 179 5.52 -9.52 14.36
N GLU A 180 5.58 -10.77 13.91
CA GLU A 180 6.45 -11.76 14.56
C GLU A 180 7.79 -11.91 13.84
N LEU A 181 7.84 -11.72 12.53
CA LEU A 181 9.06 -11.83 11.74
C LEU A 181 9.90 -10.57 11.91
N GLU A 182 11.18 -10.75 12.20
CA GLU A 182 12.16 -9.67 12.28
C GLU A 182 13.34 -10.05 11.39
N ASP A 183 14.17 -9.06 11.08
CA ASP A 183 15.40 -9.32 10.33
C ASP A 183 16.29 -10.32 11.10
N SER A 184 16.85 -11.28 10.37
CA SER A 184 17.63 -12.39 10.90
C SER A 184 16.90 -13.30 11.90
N LYS A 185 15.56 -13.33 11.91
CA LYS A 185 14.81 -14.26 12.77
C LYS A 185 14.79 -15.66 12.16
N LYS A 186 14.91 -16.69 13.00
CA LYS A 186 14.82 -18.09 12.56
C LYS A 186 13.44 -18.43 12.02
N ILE A 187 13.43 -19.05 10.85
CA ILE A 187 12.21 -19.52 10.18
C ILE A 187 12.31 -21.01 9.91
N ARG A 188 11.15 -21.68 9.93
CA ARG A 188 11.05 -23.09 9.57
C ARG A 188 10.03 -23.20 8.44
N LYS A 189 10.41 -23.85 7.34
CA LYS A 189 9.51 -24.15 6.23
C LYS A 189 8.27 -24.88 6.74
N GLY A 190 7.12 -24.22 6.66
CA GLY A 190 5.81 -24.84 6.81
C GLY A 190 5.38 -25.45 5.47
N LYS A 191 4.40 -26.36 5.50
CA LYS A 191 3.78 -26.85 4.26
C LYS A 191 3.09 -25.65 3.57
N PRO A 192 3.27 -25.43 2.25
CA PRO A 192 2.64 -24.29 1.57
C PRO A 192 1.12 -24.40 1.70
N GLU A 193 0.47 -23.33 2.14
CA GLU A 193 -0.97 -23.30 2.42
C GLU A 193 -1.84 -23.13 1.15
N GLY A 194 -1.32 -23.56 -0.01
CA GLY A 194 -1.96 -23.41 -1.33
C GLY A 194 -2.53 -24.68 -1.95
N ASP A 195 -2.23 -25.87 -1.43
CA ASP A 195 -2.68 -27.16 -2.00
C ASP A 195 -3.76 -27.85 -1.14
N LYS A 196 -4.88 -27.17 -0.88
CA LYS A 196 -6.05 -27.79 -0.21
C LYS A 196 -7.34 -27.78 -1.03
N GLU A 197 -7.28 -27.52 -2.33
CA GLU A 197 -8.50 -27.44 -3.15
C GLU A 197 -8.46 -28.18 -4.48
N LYS A 198 -7.88 -29.40 -4.51
CA LYS A 198 -8.13 -30.39 -5.57
C LYS A 198 -8.25 -31.83 -5.04
N GLU A 199 -8.97 -32.03 -3.95
CA GLU A 199 -9.41 -33.40 -3.61
C GLU A 199 -10.67 -33.41 -2.75
N LYS A 200 -11.82 -33.06 -3.35
CA LYS A 200 -13.11 -33.61 -2.92
C LYS A 200 -13.96 -33.93 -4.15
N LYS A 201 -14.00 -35.24 -4.43
CA LYS A 201 -15.10 -36.06 -4.97
C LYS A 201 -16.18 -35.39 -5.80
#